data_AF-A0A519K700-F1
#
_entry.id   AF-A0A519K700-F1
#
_cell.length_a   1.000
_cell.length_b   1.000
_cell.length_c   1.000
_cell.angle_alpha   90.00
_cell.angle_beta   90.00
_cell.angle_gamma   90.00
#
_symmetry.space_group_name_H-M   'P 1'
#
loop_
_entity.id
_entity.type
_entity.pdbx_description
1 polymer ?
#
loop_
_entity_poly.entity_id
_entity_poly.type
_entity_poly.pdbx_seq_one_letter_code
_entity_poly.pdbx_strand_id
1 'polypeptide(L)'
;AGRILMATVKGDVHDIGKNIVGVVLQCNNYEVIDLGVMVPADRILDEAVAHNCDIVGLSGLITPSLDEMVFVASEMERRGMSIPLLIGGATTSRTHTAVKIEPAYHRGSTTYVVDASRAVGVVSGLLSETEKAKNEAATRDEYIRIREQFARGQEVKARAALPVARANRFRPQAATPLPPRPSFLGVRAFDSWDLQDLADHIDWTPFFASWELIGRYPLILEDEIVGEAAKDLFKDAQAMLKQIVEERWFTAKGVVGFWPANARGDDIVVWTDETRTVEAARFHGLRQQIAKTNGKPNLCLSDFVAEDGDDFLGAFAVTAGHGELEIAKRFKDAG
;
A
#
# COMPACT_ATOMS: atom_id res chain seq x y z
N ALA A 1 -23.39 -22.31 3.70
CA ALA A 1 -22.57 -21.16 4.10
C ALA A 1 -21.76 -20.76 2.88
N GLY A 2 -21.60 -19.45 2.63
CA GLY A 2 -20.83 -18.99 1.47
C GLY A 2 -19.35 -19.33 1.60
N ARG A 3 -18.74 -19.70 0.47
CA ARG A 3 -17.31 -19.96 0.35
C ARG A 3 -16.63 -18.80 -0.37
N ILE A 4 -15.60 -18.25 0.26
CA ILE A 4 -14.93 -17.03 -0.18
C ILE A 4 -13.46 -17.33 -0.40
N LEU A 5 -12.98 -17.12 -1.62
CA LEU A 5 -11.56 -17.17 -1.90
C LEU A 5 -10.95 -15.79 -1.64
N MET A 6 -9.82 -15.74 -0.93
CA MET A 6 -9.08 -14.51 -0.68
C MET A 6 -7.63 -14.65 -1.12
N ALA A 7 -7.11 -13.62 -1.79
CA ALA A 7 -5.72 -13.60 -2.23
C ALA A 7 -5.16 -12.18 -2.24
N THR A 8 -3.90 -12.02 -1.84
CA THR A 8 -3.12 -10.83 -2.20
C THR A 8 -2.56 -11.03 -3.60
N VAL A 9 -2.81 -10.07 -4.49
CA VAL A 9 -2.51 -10.19 -5.92
C VAL A 9 -1.00 -10.34 -6.20
N LYS A 10 -0.68 -10.80 -7.40
CA LYS A 10 0.69 -10.98 -7.88
C LYS A 10 1.56 -9.74 -7.65
N GLY A 11 2.79 -9.97 -7.19
CA GLY A 11 3.76 -8.90 -6.96
C GLY A 11 3.56 -8.12 -5.66
N ASP A 12 2.56 -8.45 -4.86
CA ASP A 12 2.30 -7.84 -3.56
C ASP A 12 2.41 -8.87 -2.43
N VAL A 13 3.07 -8.47 -1.34
CA VAL A 13 3.45 -9.35 -0.22
C VAL A 13 2.66 -9.07 1.06
N HIS A 14 1.86 -8.01 1.08
CA HIS A 14 1.23 -7.54 2.30
C HIS A 14 -0.15 -8.18 2.49
N ASP A 15 -0.42 -8.68 3.71
CA ASP A 15 -1.61 -9.46 3.98
C ASP A 15 -2.30 -9.19 5.33
N ILE A 16 -1.80 -8.27 6.16
CA ILE A 16 -2.41 -7.97 7.47
C ILE A 16 -3.92 -7.69 7.34
N GLY A 17 -4.29 -6.75 6.46
CA GLY A 17 -5.70 -6.42 6.22
C GLY A 17 -6.50 -7.59 5.64
N LYS A 18 -5.89 -8.41 4.76
CA LYS A 18 -6.50 -9.62 4.23
C LYS A 18 -6.79 -10.62 5.35
N ASN A 19 -5.85 -10.82 6.27
CA ASN A 19 -5.98 -11.78 7.36
C ASN A 19 -7.07 -11.35 8.35
N ILE A 20 -7.16 -10.05 8.67
CA ILE A 20 -8.26 -9.50 9.50
C ILE A 20 -9.62 -9.76 8.85
N VAL A 21 -9.77 -9.43 7.56
CA VAL A 21 -11.02 -9.68 6.81
C VAL A 21 -11.36 -11.17 6.81
N GLY A 22 -10.37 -12.05 6.60
CA GLY A 22 -10.55 -13.50 6.63
C GLY A 22 -11.11 -14.00 7.97
N VAL A 23 -10.49 -13.58 9.09
CA VAL A 23 -10.96 -13.94 10.44
C VAL A 23 -12.37 -13.42 10.70
N VAL A 24 -12.66 -12.16 10.35
CA VAL A 24 -14.00 -11.57 10.53
C VAL A 24 -15.07 -12.34 9.74
N LEU A 25 -14.77 -12.78 8.52
CA LEU A 25 -15.68 -13.59 7.72
C LEU A 25 -15.88 -14.99 8.33
N GLN A 26 -14.83 -15.63 8.82
CA GLN A 26 -14.92 -16.92 9.51
C GLN A 26 -15.77 -16.84 10.79
N CYS A 27 -15.64 -15.75 11.57
CA CYS A 27 -16.50 -15.46 12.73
C CYS A 27 -17.99 -15.34 12.36
N ASN A 28 -18.30 -15.06 11.08
CA ASN A 28 -19.66 -14.99 10.54
C ASN A 28 -20.06 -16.26 9.78
N ASN A 29 -19.40 -17.39 10.08
CA ASN A 29 -19.72 -18.72 9.57
C ASN A 29 -19.54 -18.87 8.05
N TYR A 30 -18.68 -18.05 7.44
CA TYR A 30 -18.23 -18.24 6.05
C TYR A 30 -16.99 -19.13 5.99
N GLU A 31 -16.88 -19.94 4.93
CA GLU A 31 -15.66 -20.68 4.65
C GLU A 31 -14.69 -19.80 3.87
N VAL A 32 -13.52 -19.51 4.43
CA VAL A 32 -12.51 -18.66 3.80
C VAL A 32 -11.33 -19.50 3.33
N ILE A 33 -11.03 -19.43 2.03
CA ILE A 33 -9.88 -20.07 1.39
C ILE A 33 -8.86 -18.98 1.08
N ASP A 34 -7.83 -18.88 1.92
CA ASP A 34 -6.75 -17.90 1.75
C ASP A 34 -5.58 -18.51 0.96
N LEU A 35 -5.35 -18.00 -0.26
CA LEU A 35 -4.26 -18.45 -1.13
C LEU A 35 -2.90 -17.83 -0.78
N GLY A 36 -2.86 -16.89 0.15
CA GLY A 36 -1.66 -16.17 0.58
C GLY A 36 -1.36 -14.94 -0.27
N VAL A 37 -0.07 -14.71 -0.51
CA VAL A 37 0.46 -13.51 -1.15
C VAL A 37 1.16 -13.79 -2.48
N MET A 38 1.35 -12.75 -3.28
CA MET A 38 1.91 -12.82 -4.63
C MET A 38 1.22 -13.85 -5.52
N VAL A 39 -0.11 -14.00 -5.39
CA VAL A 39 -0.84 -15.08 -6.08
C VAL A 39 -1.15 -14.69 -7.53
N PRO A 40 -0.71 -15.48 -8.53
CA PRO A 40 -1.05 -15.27 -9.93
C PRO A 40 -2.55 -15.40 -10.22
N ALA A 41 -3.04 -14.64 -11.20
CA ALA A 41 -4.46 -14.60 -11.57
C ALA A 41 -5.01 -15.98 -11.99
N ASP A 42 -4.26 -16.76 -12.76
CA ASP A 42 -4.64 -18.11 -13.16
C ASP A 42 -4.89 -19.00 -11.94
N ARG A 43 -3.98 -19.01 -10.97
CA ARG A 43 -4.16 -19.76 -9.71
C ARG A 43 -5.38 -19.29 -8.94
N ILE A 44 -5.62 -17.98 -8.82
CA ILE A 44 -6.80 -17.44 -8.12
C ILE A 44 -8.08 -18.00 -8.74
N LEU A 45 -8.18 -17.95 -10.07
CA LEU A 45 -9.40 -18.35 -10.77
C LEU A 45 -9.56 -19.87 -10.86
N ASP A 46 -8.47 -20.62 -11.01
CA ASP A 46 -8.48 -22.08 -11.02
C ASP A 46 -8.94 -22.63 -9.65
N GLU A 47 -8.39 -22.08 -8.56
CA GLU A 47 -8.77 -22.47 -7.20
C GLU A 47 -10.20 -22.04 -6.87
N ALA A 48 -10.65 -20.87 -7.34
CA ALA A 48 -12.03 -20.44 -7.16
C ALA A 48 -13.03 -21.41 -7.80
N VAL A 49 -12.70 -21.96 -8.99
CA VAL A 49 -13.51 -22.97 -9.66
C VAL A 49 -13.38 -24.33 -8.97
N ALA A 50 -12.17 -24.79 -8.68
CA ALA A 50 -11.91 -26.08 -8.05
C ALA A 50 -12.62 -26.21 -6.69
N HIS A 51 -12.65 -25.12 -5.94
CA HIS A 51 -13.33 -25.03 -4.67
C HIS A 51 -14.78 -24.54 -4.78
N ASN A 52 -15.37 -24.30 -5.96
CA ASN A 52 -16.74 -23.80 -6.10
C ASN A 52 -17.01 -22.57 -5.20
N CYS A 53 -16.10 -21.61 -5.21
CA CYS A 53 -16.23 -20.41 -4.38
C CYS A 53 -17.38 -19.54 -4.88
N ASP A 54 -18.13 -18.99 -3.94
CA ASP A 54 -19.25 -18.08 -4.23
C ASP A 54 -18.75 -16.65 -4.47
N ILE A 55 -17.59 -16.27 -3.92
CA ILE A 55 -16.99 -14.93 -4.03
C ILE A 55 -15.46 -15.04 -4.15
N VAL A 56 -14.85 -14.16 -4.93
CA VAL A 56 -13.40 -13.93 -4.96
C VAL A 56 -13.09 -12.56 -4.37
N GLY A 57 -12.18 -12.48 -3.40
CA GLY A 57 -11.69 -11.25 -2.78
C GLY A 57 -10.21 -11.03 -3.07
N LEU A 58 -9.88 -9.83 -3.58
CA LEU A 58 -8.52 -9.42 -3.89
C LEU A 58 -8.04 -8.34 -2.94
N SER A 59 -6.80 -8.50 -2.46
CA SER A 59 -6.10 -7.52 -1.62
C SER A 59 -4.87 -6.96 -2.34
N GLY A 60 -4.58 -5.67 -2.12
CA GLY A 60 -3.38 -5.00 -2.62
C GLY A 60 -3.02 -3.74 -1.81
N LEU A 61 -1.72 -3.55 -1.57
CA LEU A 61 -1.12 -2.44 -0.85
C LEU A 61 -0.37 -1.46 -1.78
N ILE A 62 0.22 -1.92 -2.88
CA ILE A 62 1.03 -1.07 -3.77
C ILE A 62 0.29 -0.70 -5.06
N THR A 63 0.76 0.34 -5.75
CA THR A 63 0.09 0.83 -6.98
C THR A 63 0.07 -0.21 -8.11
N PRO A 64 1.14 -0.99 -8.38
CA PRO A 64 1.10 -2.05 -9.39
C PRO A 64 0.01 -3.11 -9.13
N SER A 65 -0.37 -3.33 -7.87
CA SER A 65 -1.45 -4.27 -7.49
C SER A 65 -2.80 -3.89 -8.10
N LEU A 66 -3.03 -2.60 -8.37
CA LEU A 66 -4.26 -2.13 -9.02
C LEU A 66 -4.40 -2.63 -10.45
N ASP A 67 -3.29 -2.67 -11.21
CA ASP A 67 -3.29 -3.19 -12.58
C ASP A 67 -3.51 -4.72 -12.58
N GLU A 68 -2.94 -5.43 -11.62
CA GLU A 68 -3.19 -6.87 -11.43
C GLU A 68 -4.66 -7.17 -11.09
N MET A 69 -5.32 -6.32 -10.29
CA MET A 69 -6.76 -6.46 -10.03
C MET A 69 -7.62 -6.26 -11.29
N VAL A 70 -7.26 -5.31 -12.16
CA VAL A 70 -7.91 -5.14 -13.47
C VAL A 70 -7.67 -6.36 -14.36
N PHE A 71 -6.46 -6.91 -14.33
CA PHE A 71 -6.11 -8.13 -15.07
C PHE A 71 -6.93 -9.34 -14.61
N VAL A 72 -7.06 -9.56 -13.28
CA VAL A 72 -7.91 -10.63 -12.72
C VAL A 72 -9.37 -10.45 -13.15
N ALA A 73 -9.92 -9.24 -13.05
CA ALA A 73 -11.29 -8.96 -13.50
C ALA A 73 -11.49 -9.27 -15.00
N SER A 74 -10.54 -8.87 -15.84
CA SER A 74 -10.54 -9.16 -17.28
C SER A 74 -10.49 -10.67 -17.55
N GLU A 75 -9.71 -11.42 -16.78
CA GLU A 75 -9.61 -12.87 -16.90
C GLU A 75 -10.87 -13.59 -16.40
N MET A 76 -11.54 -13.08 -15.36
CA MET A 76 -12.85 -13.58 -14.94
C MET A 76 -13.89 -13.43 -16.05
N GLU A 77 -13.91 -12.27 -16.73
CA GLU A 77 -14.77 -12.04 -17.89
C GLU A 77 -14.43 -13.00 -19.04
N ARG A 78 -13.14 -13.11 -19.38
CA ARG A 78 -12.65 -13.99 -20.47
C ARG A 78 -13.02 -15.47 -20.23
N ARG A 79 -13.01 -15.91 -18.97
CA ARG A 79 -13.38 -17.28 -18.55
C ARG A 79 -14.88 -17.47 -18.38
N GLY A 80 -15.69 -16.41 -18.56
CA GLY A 80 -17.14 -16.49 -18.44
C GLY A 80 -17.65 -16.66 -17.01
N MET A 81 -16.87 -16.26 -16.01
CA MET A 81 -17.27 -16.31 -14.61
C MET A 81 -18.39 -15.31 -14.33
N SER A 82 -19.19 -15.56 -13.28
CA SER A 82 -20.28 -14.67 -12.86
C SER A 82 -20.37 -14.50 -11.33
N ILE A 83 -19.40 -15.04 -10.59
CA ILE A 83 -19.33 -14.88 -9.14
C ILE A 83 -18.88 -13.45 -8.79
N PRO A 84 -19.35 -12.85 -7.69
CA PRO A 84 -18.92 -11.53 -7.26
C PRO A 84 -17.41 -11.42 -6.99
N LEU A 85 -16.85 -10.27 -7.36
CA LEU A 85 -15.47 -9.88 -7.13
C LEU A 85 -15.40 -8.77 -6.07
N LEU A 86 -14.74 -9.02 -4.95
CA LEU A 86 -14.46 -8.02 -3.92
C LEU A 86 -13.06 -7.44 -4.09
N ILE A 87 -12.96 -6.12 -3.96
CA ILE A 87 -11.70 -5.37 -4.07
C ILE A 87 -11.45 -4.65 -2.75
N GLY A 88 -10.27 -4.84 -2.17
CA GLY A 88 -9.84 -4.16 -0.96
C GLY A 88 -8.31 -3.99 -0.85
N GLY A 89 -7.86 -3.32 0.21
CA GLY A 89 -6.45 -3.00 0.47
C GLY A 89 -6.12 -1.51 0.25
N ALA A 90 -4.99 -1.04 0.78
CA ALA A 90 -4.78 0.39 1.00
C ALA A 90 -4.68 1.26 -0.26
N THR A 91 -4.24 0.71 -1.39
CA THR A 91 -4.22 1.43 -2.67
C THR A 91 -5.54 1.40 -3.41
N THR A 92 -6.45 0.52 -3.01
CA THR A 92 -7.77 0.43 -3.63
C THR A 92 -8.67 1.57 -3.19
N SER A 93 -9.61 1.93 -4.06
CA SER A 93 -10.59 2.97 -3.76
C SER A 93 -11.84 2.75 -4.58
N ARG A 94 -12.96 3.26 -4.06
CA ARG A 94 -14.24 3.22 -4.78
C ARG A 94 -14.13 3.80 -6.19
N THR A 95 -13.42 4.92 -6.34
CA THR A 95 -13.21 5.58 -7.64
C THR A 95 -12.40 4.71 -8.58
N HIS A 96 -11.29 4.12 -8.13
CA HIS A 96 -10.48 3.25 -8.99
C HIS A 96 -11.27 2.02 -9.44
N THR A 97 -11.96 1.35 -8.50
CA THR A 97 -12.78 0.17 -8.81
C THR A 97 -13.87 0.49 -9.84
N ALA A 98 -14.60 1.59 -9.65
CA ALA A 98 -15.63 2.02 -10.58
C ALA A 98 -15.09 2.41 -11.96
N VAL A 99 -13.91 3.04 -12.04
CA VAL A 99 -13.38 3.57 -13.30
C VAL A 99 -12.56 2.55 -14.09
N LYS A 100 -11.90 1.60 -13.41
CA LYS A 100 -10.89 0.72 -14.02
C LYS A 100 -11.20 -0.78 -13.88
N ILE A 101 -11.76 -1.23 -12.76
CA ILE A 101 -11.92 -2.67 -12.49
C ILE A 101 -13.30 -3.18 -12.92
N GLU A 102 -14.38 -2.57 -12.45
CA GLU A 102 -15.75 -3.02 -12.80
C GLU A 102 -16.02 -3.01 -14.31
N PRO A 103 -15.51 -2.04 -15.10
CA PRO A 103 -15.66 -2.09 -16.56
C PRO A 103 -14.92 -3.25 -17.25
N ALA A 104 -14.04 -3.97 -16.55
CA ALA A 104 -13.35 -5.14 -17.09
C ALA A 104 -14.10 -6.45 -16.81
N TYR A 105 -15.15 -6.43 -15.98
CA TYR A 105 -15.91 -7.62 -15.60
C TYR A 105 -17.42 -7.34 -15.57
N HIS A 106 -18.10 -7.67 -16.67
CA HIS A 106 -19.51 -7.34 -16.89
C HIS A 106 -20.46 -8.46 -16.51
N ARG A 107 -20.00 -9.72 -16.56
CA ARG A 107 -20.81 -10.91 -16.27
C ARG A 107 -21.15 -11.06 -14.79
N GLY A 108 -20.27 -10.61 -13.90
CA GLY A 108 -20.50 -10.60 -12.46
C GLY A 108 -20.61 -9.20 -11.89
N SER A 109 -20.61 -9.13 -10.56
CA SER A 109 -20.55 -7.88 -9.81
C SER A 109 -19.13 -7.64 -9.31
N THR A 110 -18.72 -6.37 -9.25
CA THR A 110 -17.46 -5.94 -8.62
C THR A 110 -17.77 -4.94 -7.53
N THR A 111 -17.31 -5.19 -6.31
CA THR A 111 -17.60 -4.35 -5.15
C THR A 111 -16.33 -4.02 -4.38
N TYR A 112 -16.04 -2.72 -4.27
CA TYR A 112 -15.04 -2.19 -3.37
C TYR A 112 -15.52 -2.26 -1.91
N VAL A 113 -14.69 -2.82 -1.04
CA VAL A 113 -14.95 -2.94 0.40
C VAL A 113 -13.86 -2.16 1.15
N VAL A 114 -14.29 -1.26 2.04
CA VAL A 114 -13.39 -0.32 2.73
C VAL A 114 -12.56 -1.00 3.81
N ASP A 115 -13.20 -1.84 4.62
CA ASP A 115 -12.65 -2.39 5.86
C ASP A 115 -13.33 -3.74 6.18
N ALA A 116 -12.81 -4.44 7.19
CA ALA A 116 -13.30 -5.77 7.56
C ALA A 116 -14.72 -5.72 8.14
N SER A 117 -15.05 -4.67 8.91
CA SER A 117 -16.38 -4.49 9.51
C SER A 117 -17.50 -4.46 8.45
N ARG A 118 -17.24 -3.85 7.29
CA ARG A 118 -18.20 -3.77 6.17
C ARG A 118 -18.22 -5.01 5.31
N ALA A 119 -17.15 -5.80 5.29
CA ALA A 119 -17.03 -6.99 4.44
C ALA A 119 -18.17 -7.98 4.70
N VAL A 120 -18.55 -8.20 5.96
CA VAL A 120 -19.62 -9.13 6.35
C VAL A 120 -20.97 -8.73 5.74
N GLY A 121 -21.33 -7.44 5.83
CA GLY A 121 -22.58 -6.92 5.30
C GLY A 121 -22.65 -7.01 3.77
N VAL A 122 -21.53 -6.72 3.10
CA VAL A 122 -21.41 -6.84 1.63
C VAL A 122 -21.53 -8.30 1.19
N VAL A 123 -20.77 -9.21 1.80
CA VAL A 123 -20.81 -10.65 1.48
C VAL A 123 -22.22 -11.20 1.71
N SER A 124 -22.83 -10.93 2.86
CA SER A 124 -24.19 -11.36 3.18
C SER A 124 -25.20 -10.86 2.13
N GLY A 125 -25.09 -9.59 1.75
CA GLY A 125 -25.93 -8.99 0.73
C GLY A 125 -25.76 -9.58 -0.67
N LEU A 126 -24.55 -10.03 -1.02
CA LEU A 126 -24.23 -10.63 -2.33
C LEU A 126 -24.57 -12.12 -2.41
N LEU A 127 -24.66 -12.80 -1.27
CA LEU A 127 -25.05 -14.21 -1.19
C LEU A 127 -26.55 -14.41 -0.91
N SER A 128 -27.26 -13.36 -0.52
CA SER A 128 -28.70 -13.40 -0.28
C SER A 128 -29.49 -13.63 -1.55
N GLU A 129 -30.39 -14.62 -1.56
CA GLU A 129 -31.29 -14.90 -2.69
C GLU A 129 -32.23 -13.73 -3.01
N THR A 130 -32.59 -12.92 -2.00
CA THR A 130 -33.55 -11.81 -2.16
C THR A 130 -32.87 -10.46 -2.37
N GLU A 131 -31.70 -10.23 -1.77
CA GLU A 131 -31.04 -8.93 -1.79
C GLU A 131 -29.93 -8.83 -2.84
N LYS A 132 -29.38 -9.95 -3.35
CA LYS A 132 -28.24 -9.94 -4.29
C LYS A 132 -28.48 -9.03 -5.49
N ALA A 133 -29.54 -9.27 -6.24
CA ALA A 133 -29.82 -8.52 -7.48
C ALA A 133 -29.99 -7.01 -7.21
N LYS A 134 -30.62 -6.67 -6.09
CA LYS A 134 -30.83 -5.28 -5.65
C LYS A 134 -29.51 -4.61 -5.26
N ASN A 135 -28.65 -5.31 -4.52
CA ASN A 135 -27.35 -4.78 -4.11
C ASN A 135 -26.40 -4.61 -5.30
N GLU A 136 -26.35 -5.58 -6.20
CA GLU A 136 -25.55 -5.50 -7.42
C GLU A 136 -25.99 -4.34 -8.31
N ALA A 137 -27.31 -4.14 -8.48
CA ALA A 137 -27.85 -3.01 -9.22
C ALA A 137 -27.49 -1.67 -8.55
N ALA A 138 -27.66 -1.57 -7.23
CA ALA A 138 -27.34 -0.35 -6.49
C ALA A 138 -25.84 0.02 -6.59
N THR A 139 -24.93 -0.96 -6.47
CA THR A 139 -23.49 -0.74 -6.64
C THR A 139 -23.16 -0.32 -8.08
N ARG A 140 -23.77 -0.96 -9.08
CA ARG A 140 -23.57 -0.59 -10.49
C ARG A 140 -24.01 0.84 -10.77
N ASP A 141 -25.18 1.25 -10.27
CA ASP A 141 -25.69 2.60 -10.41
C ASP A 141 -24.79 3.63 -9.72
N GLU A 142 -24.26 3.31 -8.54
CA GLU A 142 -23.26 4.16 -7.86
C GLU A 142 -22.01 4.32 -8.74
N TYR A 143 -21.50 3.22 -9.32
CA TYR A 143 -20.27 3.25 -10.11
C TYR A 143 -20.43 3.99 -11.43
N ILE A 144 -21.60 3.91 -12.07
CA ILE A 144 -21.93 4.75 -13.23
C ILE A 144 -21.82 6.23 -12.86
N ARG A 145 -22.44 6.68 -11.76
CA ARG A 145 -22.37 8.07 -11.31
C ARG A 145 -20.94 8.52 -11.01
N ILE A 146 -20.15 7.66 -10.37
CA ILE A 146 -18.73 7.93 -10.08
C ILE A 146 -17.94 8.09 -11.38
N ARG A 147 -18.13 7.22 -12.38
CA ARG A 147 -17.47 7.32 -13.68
C ARG A 147 -17.81 8.62 -14.39
N GLU A 148 -19.08 8.99 -14.43
CA GLU A 148 -19.52 10.25 -15.03
C GLU A 148 -18.92 11.47 -14.33
N GLN A 149 -18.90 11.47 -12.99
CA GLN A 149 -18.29 12.54 -12.22
C GLN A 149 -16.78 12.62 -12.45
N PHE A 150 -16.10 11.48 -12.51
CA PHE A 150 -14.68 11.40 -12.79
C PHE A 150 -14.35 11.96 -14.18
N ALA A 151 -15.13 11.58 -15.21
CA ALA A 151 -14.97 12.09 -16.57
C ALA A 151 -15.12 13.62 -16.64
N ARG A 152 -16.17 14.18 -16.01
CA ARG A 152 -16.36 15.64 -15.90
C ARG A 152 -15.20 16.34 -15.19
N GLY A 153 -14.65 15.70 -14.15
CA GLY A 153 -13.54 16.25 -13.37
C GLY A 153 -12.18 16.23 -14.09
N GLN A 154 -12.00 15.40 -15.12
CA GLN A 154 -10.78 15.38 -15.92
C GLN A 154 -10.62 16.63 -16.78
N GLU A 155 -11.73 17.18 -17.31
CA GLU A 155 -11.72 18.42 -18.09
C GLU A 155 -11.30 19.64 -17.24
N VAL A 156 -11.54 19.60 -15.92
CA VAL A 156 -11.27 20.72 -15.00
C VAL A 156 -9.80 20.76 -14.54
N LYS A 157 -9.06 19.66 -14.60
CA LYS A 157 -7.65 19.60 -14.16
C LYS A 157 -6.70 19.98 -15.30
N ALA A 158 -6.67 21.27 -15.66
CA ALA A 158 -5.70 21.79 -16.61
C ALA A 158 -4.27 21.40 -16.20
N ARG A 159 -3.65 20.54 -17.01
CA ARG A 159 -2.25 20.15 -16.85
C ARG A 159 -1.38 21.16 -17.58
N ALA A 160 -0.35 21.66 -16.91
CA ALA A 160 0.69 22.43 -17.57
C ALA A 160 1.51 21.49 -18.47
N ALA A 161 1.85 21.96 -19.68
CA ALA A 161 2.83 21.29 -20.52
C ALA A 161 4.16 21.17 -19.76
N LEU A 162 4.89 20.08 -19.97
CA LEU A 162 6.11 19.79 -19.23
C LEU A 162 7.15 20.94 -19.26
N PRO A 163 7.41 21.63 -20.39
CA PRO A 163 8.31 22.79 -20.41
C PRO A 163 7.85 23.93 -19.49
N VAL A 164 6.54 24.18 -19.41
CA VAL A 164 5.96 25.21 -18.53
C VAL A 164 6.14 24.81 -17.06
N ALA A 165 5.88 23.55 -16.73
CA ALA A 165 6.11 23.04 -15.38
C ALA A 165 7.59 23.13 -14.96
N ARG A 166 8.52 22.78 -15.86
CA ARG A 166 9.98 22.90 -15.63
C ARG A 166 10.42 24.35 -15.45
N ALA A 167 9.85 25.27 -16.21
CA ALA A 167 10.12 26.71 -16.04
C ALA A 167 9.67 27.21 -14.66
N ASN A 168 8.57 26.67 -14.12
CA ASN A 168 8.05 26.97 -12.78
C ASN A 168 8.63 26.05 -11.68
N ARG A 169 9.84 25.50 -11.84
CA ARG A 169 10.48 24.66 -10.82
C ARG A 169 10.76 25.43 -9.53
N PHE A 170 10.94 24.71 -8.42
CA PHE A 170 11.51 25.34 -7.23
C PHE A 170 12.98 25.69 -7.48
N ARG A 171 13.40 26.86 -6.99
CA ARG A 171 14.79 27.30 -7.02
C ARG A 171 15.21 27.66 -5.59
N PRO A 172 16.21 26.98 -5.02
CA PRO A 172 16.80 27.40 -3.76
C PRO A 172 17.25 28.86 -3.83
N GLN A 173 17.28 29.56 -2.69
CA GLN A 173 17.81 30.92 -2.64
C GLN A 173 19.31 30.89 -2.96
N ALA A 174 19.81 31.86 -3.73
CA ALA A 174 21.20 31.86 -4.22
C ALA A 174 22.27 31.84 -3.11
N ALA A 175 21.91 32.21 -1.88
CA ALA A 175 22.80 32.21 -0.72
C ALA A 175 22.60 31.00 0.21
N THR A 176 21.77 30.01 -0.16
CA THR A 176 21.61 28.79 0.63
C THR A 176 22.91 27.98 0.56
N PRO A 177 23.62 27.76 1.67
CA PRO A 177 24.82 26.94 1.68
C PRO A 177 24.46 25.49 1.34
N LEU A 178 25.35 24.80 0.62
CA LEU A 178 25.21 23.37 0.39
C LEU A 178 25.29 22.59 1.71
N PRO A 179 24.61 21.44 1.80
CA PRO A 179 24.70 20.59 2.98
C PRO A 179 26.15 20.14 3.22
N PRO A 180 26.54 19.88 4.48
CA PRO A 180 27.88 19.38 4.76
C PRO A 180 28.09 18.01 4.11
N ARG A 181 29.33 17.75 3.70
CA ARG A 181 29.74 16.44 3.19
C ARG A 181 29.37 15.34 4.21
N PRO A 182 28.73 14.23 3.77
CA PRO A 182 28.45 13.09 4.64
C PRO A 182 29.73 12.56 5.33
N SER A 183 29.56 11.98 6.52
CA SER A 183 30.68 11.45 7.31
C SER A 183 31.39 10.25 6.65
N PHE A 184 30.75 9.62 5.67
CA PHE A 184 31.33 8.60 4.79
C PHE A 184 30.64 8.63 3.43
N LEU A 185 31.29 8.07 2.42
CA LEU A 185 30.70 7.81 1.10
C LEU A 185 30.71 6.31 0.82
N GLY A 186 29.85 5.88 -0.10
CA GLY A 186 29.62 4.47 -0.39
C GLY A 186 28.61 3.83 0.56
N VAL A 187 28.59 2.50 0.56
CA VAL A 187 27.59 1.70 1.26
C VAL A 187 28.10 1.23 2.62
N ARG A 188 27.23 1.27 3.63
CA ARG A 188 27.42 0.65 4.93
C ARG A 188 26.23 -0.27 5.23
N ALA A 189 26.53 -1.55 5.44
CA ALA A 189 25.54 -2.55 5.84
C ALA A 189 25.55 -2.75 7.36
N PHE A 190 24.38 -3.10 7.89
CA PHE A 190 24.13 -3.47 9.27
C PHE A 190 23.45 -4.83 9.27
N ASP A 191 24.23 -5.88 9.56
CA ASP A 191 23.76 -7.27 9.50
C ASP A 191 22.92 -7.70 10.71
N SER A 192 22.94 -6.91 11.78
CA SER A 192 22.12 -7.09 12.97
C SER A 192 22.02 -5.74 13.69
N TRP A 193 20.81 -5.22 13.83
CA TRP A 193 20.50 -4.05 14.63
C TRP A 193 19.84 -4.46 15.95
N ASP A 194 20.01 -3.66 16.99
CA ASP A 194 19.41 -3.92 18.30
C ASP A 194 17.88 -3.75 18.24
N LEU A 195 17.14 -4.81 18.58
CA LEU A 195 15.68 -4.78 18.59
C LEU A 195 15.14 -3.85 19.68
N GLN A 196 15.85 -3.68 20.81
CA GLN A 196 15.42 -2.76 21.84
C GLN A 196 15.49 -1.32 21.36
N ASP A 197 16.57 -0.94 20.66
CA ASP A 197 16.70 0.38 20.05
C ASP A 197 15.56 0.65 19.07
N LEU A 198 15.16 -0.33 18.24
CA LEU A 198 14.01 -0.18 17.35
C LEU A 198 12.68 -0.08 18.12
N ALA A 199 12.51 -0.88 19.18
CA ALA A 199 11.32 -0.86 20.02
C ALA A 199 11.06 0.53 20.63
N ASP A 200 12.13 1.23 21.01
CA ASP A 200 12.06 2.58 21.58
C ASP A 200 11.68 3.67 20.54
N HIS A 201 11.77 3.35 19.23
CA HIS A 201 11.46 4.26 18.12
C HIS A 201 10.12 3.97 17.42
N ILE A 202 9.30 3.05 17.96
CA ILE A 202 7.99 2.72 17.37
C ILE A 202 7.02 3.91 17.49
N ASP A 203 6.47 4.34 16.35
CA ASP A 203 5.21 5.09 16.32
C ASP A 203 4.05 4.08 16.45
N TRP A 204 3.34 4.14 17.57
CA TRP A 204 2.21 3.25 17.86
C TRP A 204 0.91 3.68 17.17
N THR A 205 0.84 4.87 16.59
CA THR A 205 -0.39 5.36 15.94
C THR A 205 -0.81 4.46 14.77
N PRO A 206 0.07 4.08 13.82
CA PRO A 206 -0.27 3.12 12.77
C PRO A 206 -0.59 1.71 13.29
N PHE A 207 -0.02 1.31 14.44
CA PHE A 207 -0.34 0.03 15.07
C PHE A 207 -1.81 -0.02 15.49
N PHE A 208 -2.31 0.98 16.24
CA PHE A 208 -3.73 1.03 16.61
C PHE A 208 -4.66 1.10 15.40
N ALA A 209 -4.30 1.89 14.39
CA ALA A 209 -5.08 1.99 13.17
C ALA A 209 -5.21 0.64 12.44
N SER A 210 -4.16 -0.20 12.49
CA SER A 210 -4.18 -1.55 11.90
C SER A 210 -5.16 -2.49 12.62
N TRP A 211 -5.46 -2.20 13.89
CA TRP A 211 -6.45 -2.90 14.71
C TRP A 211 -7.82 -2.21 14.74
N GLU A 212 -8.10 -1.34 13.77
CA GLU A 212 -9.34 -0.56 13.65
C GLU A 212 -9.64 0.36 14.86
N LEU A 213 -8.62 0.69 15.66
CA LEU A 213 -8.70 1.66 16.76
C LEU A 213 -8.18 3.03 16.27
N ILE A 214 -9.10 3.91 15.87
CA ILE A 214 -8.75 5.21 15.28
C ILE A 214 -8.48 6.25 16.35
N GLY A 215 -7.22 6.65 16.47
CA GLY A 215 -6.79 7.70 17.37
C GLY A 215 -5.27 7.87 17.33
N ARG A 216 -4.75 8.98 17.86
CA ARG A 216 -3.31 9.24 17.91
C ARG A 216 -2.73 8.75 19.23
N TYR A 217 -1.63 8.01 19.20
CA TYR A 217 -0.89 7.67 20.42
C TYR A 217 -0.12 8.89 20.98
N PRO A 218 -0.07 9.12 22.31
CA PRO A 218 -0.69 8.32 23.37
C PRO A 218 -2.15 8.68 23.71
N LEU A 219 -2.71 9.74 23.09
CA LEU A 219 -4.04 10.26 23.41
C LEU A 219 -5.17 9.23 23.28
N ILE A 220 -5.05 8.26 22.36
CA ILE A 220 -6.02 7.18 22.17
C ILE A 220 -6.25 6.35 23.44
N LEU A 221 -5.26 6.27 24.34
CA LEU A 221 -5.37 5.54 25.60
C LEU A 221 -6.33 6.23 26.59
N GLU A 222 -6.64 7.50 26.40
CA GLU A 222 -7.55 8.28 27.26
C GLU A 222 -8.92 8.49 26.59
N ASP A 223 -9.15 7.91 25.42
CA ASP A 223 -10.40 8.06 24.68
C ASP A 223 -11.58 7.42 25.44
N GLU A 224 -12.71 8.13 25.52
CA GLU A 224 -13.89 7.70 26.28
C GLU A 224 -14.59 6.46 25.68
N ILE A 225 -14.42 6.21 24.38
CA ILE A 225 -15.09 5.14 23.65
C ILE A 225 -14.16 3.94 23.48
N VAL A 226 -12.94 4.18 22.99
CA VAL A 226 -12.00 3.11 22.62
C VAL A 226 -10.81 2.97 23.55
N GLY A 227 -10.65 3.85 24.54
CA GLY A 227 -9.44 3.92 25.36
C GLY A 227 -9.14 2.66 26.17
N GLU A 228 -10.16 2.00 26.72
CA GLU A 228 -9.96 0.73 27.44
C GLU A 228 -9.48 -0.38 26.50
N ALA A 229 -10.11 -0.55 25.34
CA ALA A 229 -9.66 -1.51 24.34
C ALA A 229 -8.25 -1.20 23.82
N ALA A 230 -7.91 0.09 23.65
CA ALA A 230 -6.58 0.52 23.26
C ALA A 230 -5.53 0.21 24.34
N LYS A 231 -5.84 0.39 25.63
CA LYS A 231 -4.94 0.01 26.73
C LYS A 231 -4.69 -1.49 26.77
N ASP A 232 -5.73 -2.31 26.63
CA ASP A 232 -5.61 -3.76 26.64
C ASP A 232 -4.76 -4.25 25.47
N LEU A 233 -5.06 -3.79 24.25
CA LEU A 233 -4.26 -4.12 23.06
C LEU A 233 -2.80 -3.67 23.22
N PHE A 234 -2.57 -2.46 23.73
CA PHE A 234 -1.22 -1.94 23.94
C PHE A 234 -0.44 -2.77 24.96
N LYS A 235 -1.10 -3.19 26.04
CA LYS A 235 -0.50 -4.05 27.06
C LYS A 235 -0.07 -5.39 26.47
N ASP A 236 -0.92 -6.02 25.66
CA ASP A 236 -0.59 -7.29 25.00
C ASP A 236 0.55 -7.12 23.99
N ALA A 237 0.52 -6.04 23.21
CA ALA A 237 1.58 -5.71 22.27
C ALA A 237 2.93 -5.46 22.96
N GLN A 238 2.94 -4.75 24.10
CA GLN A 238 4.13 -4.51 24.91
C GLN A 238 4.68 -5.81 25.51
N ALA A 239 3.80 -6.71 25.98
CA ALA A 239 4.22 -8.02 26.48
C ALA A 239 4.87 -8.87 25.38
N MET A 240 4.26 -8.91 24.19
CA MET A 240 4.83 -9.62 23.04
C MET A 240 6.13 -8.98 22.55
N LEU A 241 6.20 -7.64 22.48
CA LEU A 241 7.40 -6.91 22.07
C LEU A 241 8.57 -7.18 23.01
N LYS A 242 8.31 -7.21 24.32
CA LYS A 242 9.31 -7.62 25.32
C LYS A 242 9.84 -9.03 25.01
N GLN A 243 8.95 -9.97 24.72
CA GLN A 243 9.34 -11.34 24.40
C GLN A 243 10.14 -11.43 23.08
N ILE A 244 9.74 -10.67 22.05
CA ILE A 244 10.46 -10.52 20.78
C ILE A 244 11.92 -10.10 21.02
N VAL A 245 12.12 -9.08 21.87
CA VAL A 245 13.44 -8.53 22.17
C VAL A 245 14.28 -9.52 23.00
N GLU A 246 13.70 -10.09 24.06
CA GLU A 246 14.39 -11.02 24.97
C GLU A 246 14.80 -12.32 24.27
N GLU A 247 13.91 -12.89 23.45
CA GLU A 247 14.13 -14.15 22.76
C GLU A 247 14.74 -13.98 21.36
N ARG A 248 14.86 -12.74 20.87
CA ARG A 248 15.41 -12.40 19.54
C ARG A 248 14.74 -13.18 18.42
N TRP A 249 13.41 -13.08 18.34
CA TRP A 249 12.60 -13.83 17.38
C TRP A 249 13.02 -13.67 15.91
N PHE A 250 13.58 -12.51 15.57
CA PHE A 250 14.04 -12.19 14.22
C PHE A 250 15.23 -11.23 14.26
N THR A 251 15.90 -11.06 13.12
CA THR A 251 17.05 -10.15 12.98
C THR A 251 16.67 -8.93 12.16
N ALA A 252 16.83 -7.75 12.75
CA ALA A 252 16.72 -6.50 12.02
C ALA A 252 18.01 -6.21 11.24
N LYS A 253 17.87 -5.89 9.96
CA LYS A 253 18.99 -5.55 9.06
C LYS A 253 18.72 -4.25 8.33
N GLY A 254 19.80 -3.59 7.95
CA GLY A 254 19.72 -2.35 7.19
C GLY A 254 20.94 -2.14 6.31
N VAL A 255 20.76 -1.33 5.29
CA VAL A 255 21.85 -0.79 4.48
C VAL A 255 21.56 0.67 4.22
N VAL A 256 22.60 1.50 4.31
CA VAL A 256 22.55 2.92 4.00
C VAL A 256 23.76 3.27 3.15
N GLY A 257 23.62 4.25 2.26
CA GLY A 257 24.75 4.78 1.53
C GLY A 257 24.58 6.23 1.17
N PHE A 258 25.72 6.87 0.92
CA PHE A 258 25.81 8.26 0.46
C PHE A 258 26.74 8.34 -0.75
N TRP A 259 26.34 9.12 -1.74
CA TRP A 259 27.11 9.30 -2.97
C TRP A 259 27.12 10.75 -3.41
N PRO A 260 28.19 11.23 -4.06
CA PRO A 260 28.16 12.52 -4.74
C PRO A 260 27.05 12.50 -5.79
N ALA A 261 26.22 13.54 -5.80
CA ALA A 261 25.09 13.63 -6.70
C ALA A 261 24.83 15.06 -7.17
N ASN A 262 24.23 15.21 -8.35
CA ASN A 262 23.76 16.50 -8.83
C ASN A 262 22.45 16.38 -9.60
N ALA A 263 21.63 17.40 -9.53
CA ALA A 263 20.43 17.49 -10.37
C ALA A 263 20.81 17.70 -11.85
N ARG A 264 20.09 17.00 -12.74
CA ARG A 264 20.12 17.21 -14.20
C ARG A 264 18.69 17.23 -14.72
N GLY A 265 18.12 18.42 -14.82
CA GLY A 265 16.71 18.59 -15.15
C GLY A 265 15.82 18.04 -14.05
N ASP A 266 14.99 17.04 -14.38
CA ASP A 266 14.09 16.40 -13.41
C ASP A 266 14.72 15.18 -12.73
N ASP A 267 15.95 14.82 -13.08
CA ASP A 267 16.64 13.66 -12.54
C ASP A 267 17.76 14.05 -11.58
N ILE A 268 18.22 13.09 -10.78
CA ILE A 268 19.42 13.20 -9.94
C ILE A 268 20.45 12.19 -10.46
N VAL A 269 21.59 12.70 -10.89
CA VAL A 269 22.75 11.89 -11.30
C VAL A 269 23.56 11.55 -10.06
N VAL A 270 23.92 10.27 -9.95
CA VAL A 270 24.81 9.76 -8.91
C VAL A 270 26.14 9.41 -9.55
N TRP A 271 27.22 9.91 -8.97
CA TRP A 271 28.58 9.73 -9.48
C TRP A 271 29.29 8.57 -8.78
N THR A 272 30.27 7.96 -9.46
CA THR A 272 31.11 6.90 -8.87
C THR A 272 31.95 7.39 -7.71
N ASP A 273 32.36 8.65 -7.76
CA ASP A 273 33.28 9.30 -6.81
C ASP A 273 33.17 10.83 -6.90
N GLU A 274 33.92 11.52 -6.04
CA GLU A 274 33.89 12.99 -5.93
C GLU A 274 34.49 13.72 -7.15
N THR A 275 35.08 13.01 -8.13
CA THR A 275 35.51 13.64 -9.39
C THR A 275 34.32 14.00 -10.29
N ARG A 276 33.17 13.36 -10.08
CA ARG A 276 31.91 13.61 -10.83
C ARG A 276 32.07 13.46 -12.35
N THR A 277 32.91 12.50 -12.77
CA THR A 277 33.22 12.25 -14.19
C THR A 277 32.45 11.06 -14.77
N VAL A 278 32.23 10.01 -13.97
CA VAL A 278 31.54 8.79 -14.39
C VAL A 278 30.22 8.66 -13.63
N GLU A 279 29.12 8.56 -14.37
CA GLU A 279 27.78 8.32 -13.83
C GLU A 279 27.69 6.86 -13.34
N ALA A 280 27.39 6.67 -12.06
CA ALA A 280 27.15 5.37 -11.46
C ALA A 280 25.68 4.94 -11.61
N ALA A 281 24.76 5.90 -11.44
CA ALA A 281 23.32 5.67 -11.51
C ALA A 281 22.55 6.99 -11.73
N ARG A 282 21.26 6.86 -12.01
CA ARG A 282 20.34 7.98 -12.17
C ARG A 282 19.02 7.70 -11.48
N PHE A 283 18.60 8.63 -10.63
CA PHE A 283 17.29 8.62 -10.00
C PHE A 283 16.36 9.50 -10.82
N HIS A 284 15.37 8.87 -11.44
CA HIS A 284 14.43 9.56 -12.31
C HIS A 284 13.33 10.24 -11.49
N GLY A 285 13.14 11.54 -11.71
CA GLY A 285 12.12 12.32 -11.03
C GLY A 285 10.90 12.58 -11.92
N LEU A 286 9.74 12.67 -11.27
CA LEU A 286 8.53 13.20 -11.89
C LEU A 286 8.32 14.64 -11.43
N ARG A 287 7.94 15.51 -12.36
CA ARG A 287 7.58 16.90 -12.05
C ARG A 287 6.07 17.05 -11.92
N GLN A 288 5.62 17.75 -10.88
CA GLN A 288 4.21 18.11 -10.76
C GLN A 288 3.75 18.88 -12.01
N GLN A 289 2.69 18.43 -12.68
CA GLN A 289 2.12 19.11 -13.88
C GLN A 289 0.75 19.75 -13.64
N ILE A 290 0.28 19.83 -12.39
CA ILE A 290 -0.92 20.62 -12.09
C ILE A 290 -0.56 22.10 -12.31
N ALA A 291 -1.36 22.82 -13.10
CA ALA A 291 -1.19 24.26 -13.26
C ALA A 291 -1.27 24.97 -11.90
N LYS A 292 -0.25 25.75 -11.54
CA LYS A 292 -0.18 26.47 -10.28
C LYS A 292 -0.67 27.91 -10.49
N THR A 293 -1.74 28.29 -9.81
CA THR A 293 -2.33 29.65 -9.91
C THR A 293 -1.97 30.55 -8.73
N ASN A 294 -1.29 30.01 -7.72
CA ASN A 294 -0.99 30.67 -6.45
C ASN A 294 0.51 31.00 -6.28
N GLY A 295 1.26 31.11 -7.39
CA GLY A 295 2.70 31.39 -7.37
C GLY A 295 3.57 30.27 -6.78
N LYS A 296 3.00 29.11 -6.42
CA LYS A 296 3.78 27.97 -5.94
C LYS A 296 4.51 27.29 -7.10
N PRO A 297 5.70 26.71 -6.84
CA PRO A 297 6.43 25.97 -7.86
C PRO A 297 5.75 24.64 -8.22
N ASN A 298 6.07 24.15 -9.40
CA ASN A 298 5.87 22.79 -9.85
C ASN A 298 7.05 21.93 -9.40
N LEU A 299 6.91 21.31 -8.22
CA LEU A 299 8.00 20.58 -7.57
C LEU A 299 8.44 19.33 -8.33
N CYS A 300 9.73 19.04 -8.28
CA CYS A 300 10.36 17.76 -8.55
C CYS A 300 11.37 17.46 -7.43
N LEU A 301 11.65 16.18 -7.14
CA LEU A 301 12.63 15.81 -6.11
C LEU A 301 14.04 16.33 -6.44
N SER A 302 14.40 16.41 -7.74
CA SER A 302 15.68 16.96 -8.17
C SER A 302 15.85 18.44 -7.82
N ASP A 303 14.77 19.19 -7.58
CA ASP A 303 14.84 20.63 -7.25
C ASP A 303 15.55 20.89 -5.90
N PHE A 304 15.72 19.86 -5.07
CA PHE A 304 16.37 19.93 -3.76
C PHE A 304 17.83 19.44 -3.77
N VAL A 305 18.36 19.08 -4.95
CA VAL A 305 19.75 18.69 -5.14
C VAL A 305 20.42 19.73 -6.04
N ALA A 306 21.62 20.15 -5.69
CA ALA A 306 22.34 21.17 -6.43
C ALA A 306 22.69 20.70 -7.86
N GLU A 307 22.49 21.58 -8.85
CA GLU A 307 22.94 21.33 -10.22
C GLU A 307 24.47 21.36 -10.32
N ASP A 308 25.09 22.27 -9.58
CA ASP A 308 26.54 22.47 -9.52
C ASP A 308 27.02 22.43 -8.06
N GLY A 309 28.29 22.07 -7.87
CA GLY A 309 28.93 22.00 -6.56
C GLY A 309 28.77 20.67 -5.84
N ASP A 310 29.21 20.67 -4.58
CA ASP A 310 29.40 19.45 -3.79
C ASP A 310 28.14 19.05 -3.00
N ASP A 311 27.17 18.49 -3.73
CA ASP A 311 25.96 17.91 -3.14
C ASP A 311 25.95 16.37 -3.22
N PHE A 312 25.06 15.75 -2.44
CA PHE A 312 25.05 14.32 -2.16
C PHE A 312 23.62 13.77 -2.11
N LEU A 313 23.48 12.49 -2.45
CA LEU A 313 22.23 11.74 -2.29
C LEU A 313 22.47 10.60 -1.29
N GLY A 314 21.54 10.43 -0.36
CA GLY A 314 21.47 9.29 0.54
C GLY A 314 20.34 8.34 0.16
N ALA A 315 20.56 7.04 0.31
CA ALA A 315 19.53 6.01 0.17
C ALA A 315 19.69 4.93 1.24
N PHE A 316 18.60 4.27 1.60
CA PHE A 316 18.61 3.18 2.57
C PHE A 316 17.56 2.11 2.23
N ALA A 317 17.77 0.91 2.75
CA ALA A 317 16.77 -0.16 2.81
C ALA A 317 16.91 -0.87 4.16
N VAL A 318 15.78 -1.12 4.82
CA VAL A 318 15.73 -1.72 6.17
C VAL A 318 14.64 -2.78 6.25
N THR A 319 14.82 -3.75 7.13
CA THR A 319 13.81 -4.74 7.47
C THR A 319 14.02 -5.23 8.89
N ALA A 320 12.94 -5.40 9.65
CA ALA A 320 12.96 -6.14 10.92
C ALA A 320 12.74 -7.65 10.70
N GLY A 321 12.40 -8.08 9.48
CA GLY A 321 11.65 -9.31 9.24
C GLY A 321 12.44 -10.57 8.88
N HIS A 322 13.76 -10.63 9.08
CA HIS A 322 14.49 -11.89 8.86
C HIS A 322 14.17 -12.89 9.99
N GLY A 323 13.28 -13.86 9.70
CA GLY A 323 12.75 -14.80 10.68
C GLY A 323 11.28 -14.55 11.06
N GLU A 324 10.70 -13.43 10.63
CA GLU A 324 9.32 -13.03 11.00
C GLU A 324 8.27 -14.02 10.47
N LEU A 325 8.42 -14.46 9.22
CA LEU A 325 7.44 -15.34 8.58
C LEU A 325 7.36 -16.70 9.29
N GLU A 326 8.47 -17.22 9.79
CA GLU A 326 8.51 -18.46 10.57
C GLU A 326 7.76 -18.31 11.89
N ILE A 327 7.91 -17.16 12.56
CA ILE A 327 7.21 -16.84 13.81
C ILE A 327 5.70 -16.67 13.56
N ALA A 328 5.32 -15.92 12.52
CA ALA A 328 3.93 -15.75 12.13
C ALA A 328 3.26 -17.09 11.79
N LYS A 329 3.98 -17.97 11.07
CA LYS A 329 3.52 -19.33 10.78
C LYS A 329 3.33 -20.15 12.05
N ARG A 330 4.22 -20.06 13.04
CA ARG A 330 4.08 -20.76 14.31
C ARG A 330 2.79 -20.38 15.04
N PHE A 331 2.43 -19.11 15.06
CA PHE A 331 1.15 -18.68 15.63
C PHE A 331 -0.03 -19.22 14.82
N LYS A 332 0.02 -19.13 13.49
CA LYS A 332 -1.03 -19.68 12.62
C LYS A 332 -1.25 -21.19 12.82
N ASP A 333 -0.18 -21.96 12.95
CA ASP A 333 -0.23 -23.42 13.13
C ASP A 333 -0.75 -23.81 14.53
N ALA A 334 -0.69 -22.90 15.52
CA ALA A 334 -1.18 -23.12 16.88
C ALA A 334 -2.69 -22.88 17.05
N GLY A 335 -3.34 -22.27 16.05
CA GLY A 335 -4.76 -21.85 16.10
C GLY A 335 -4.95 -20.51 16.79
#